data_AF-H2CA22-F1
#
_entry.id   AF-H2CA22-F1
#
_cell.length_a   1.000
_cell.length_b   1.000
_cell.length_c   1.000
_cell.angle_alpha   90.00
_cell.angle_beta   90.00
_cell.angle_gamma   90.00
#
_symmetry.space_group_name_H-M   'P 1'
#
loop_
_entity.id
_entity.type
_entity.pdbx_description
1 polymer ?
#
loop_
_entity_poly.entity_id
_entity_poly.type
_entity_poly.pdbx_seq_one_letter_code
_entity_poly.pdbx_strand_id
1 'polypeptide(L)' 'MKQFSAKIASFGAFMALAAVISSVLSFIGYNLRVLMWVDMWGETMGWVVRGGVLVAGGLLYFVFSKLSDSPEEA' A
#
# COMPACT_ATOMS: atom_id res chain seq x y z
N MET A 1 -5.73 -22.03 -0.91
CA MET A 1 -6.26 -20.66 -1.05
C MET A 1 -5.84 -19.74 0.11
N LYS A 2 -5.98 -20.12 1.38
CA LYS A 2 -5.57 -19.30 2.56
C LYS A 2 -4.14 -18.75 2.50
N GLN A 3 -3.16 -19.56 2.10
CA GLN A 3 -1.76 -19.13 1.96
C GLN A 3 -1.59 -17.98 0.94
N PHE A 4 -2.35 -18.01 -0.15
CA PHE A 4 -2.29 -16.99 -1.19
C PHE A 4 -2.92 -15.68 -0.69
N SER A 5 -4.11 -15.75 -0.06
CA SER A 5 -4.77 -14.58 0.52
C SER A 5 -3.94 -13.94 1.64
N ALA A 6 -3.32 -14.74 2.51
CA ALA A 6 -2.43 -14.23 3.57
C ALA A 6 -1.19 -13.51 3.00
N LYS A 7 -0.61 -14.03 1.91
CA LYS A 7 0.48 -13.35 1.19
C LYS A 7 0.03 -12.02 0.58
N ILE A 8 -1.17 -11.96 0.00
CA ILE A 8 -1.75 -10.72 -0.53
C ILE A 8 -2.00 -9.71 0.58
N ALA A 9 -2.55 -10.15 1.71
CA ALA A 9 -2.78 -9.28 2.86
C ALA A 9 -1.45 -8.69 3.39
N SER A 10 -0.41 -9.53 3.54
CA SER A 10 0.92 -9.07 3.95
C SER A 10 1.54 -8.09 2.94
N PHE A 11 1.37 -8.35 1.64
CA PHE A 11 1.81 -7.44 0.59
C PHE A 11 1.05 -6.10 0.62
N GLY A 12 -0.27 -6.13 0.83
CA GLY A 12 -1.10 -4.93 1.00
C GLY A 12 -0.68 -4.10 2.21
N ALA A 13 -0.39 -4.75 3.34
CA ALA A 13 0.14 -4.08 4.54
C ALA A 13 1.49 -3.41 4.26
N PHE A 14 2.39 -4.10 3.57
CA PHE A 14 3.69 -3.54 3.16
C PHE A 14 3.52 -2.34 2.23
N MET A 15 2.63 -2.42 1.23
CA MET A 15 2.33 -1.30 0.32
C MET A 15 1.78 -0.09 1.07
N ALA A 16 0.82 -0.30 1.98
CA ALA A 16 0.25 0.78 2.78
C ALA A 16 1.33 1.44 3.66
N LEU A 17 2.16 0.63 4.34
CA LEU A 17 3.26 1.14 5.15
C LEU A 17 4.27 1.92 4.32
N ALA A 18 4.67 1.39 3.15
CA ALA A 18 5.59 2.05 2.24
C ALA A 18 5.03 3.39 1.72
N ALA A 19 3.72 3.47 1.46
CA ALA A 19 3.05 4.70 1.07
C ALA A 19 3.03 5.73 2.21
N VAL A 20 2.78 5.32 3.46
CA VAL A 20 2.88 6.20 4.64
C VAL A 20 4.30 6.75 4.76
N ILE A 21 5.30 5.87 4.78
CA ILE A 21 6.72 6.27 4.89
C ILE A 21 7.09 7.22 3.76
N SER A 22 6.68 6.91 2.52
CA SER A 22 6.93 7.80 1.38
C SER A 22 6.26 9.16 1.53
N SER A 23 5.04 9.22 2.06
CA SER A 23 4.30 10.46 2.25
C SER A 23 4.95 11.32 3.34
N VAL A 24 5.47 10.69 4.39
CA VAL A 24 6.24 11.38 5.44
C VAL A 24 7.54 11.94 4.87
N LEU A 25 8.28 11.13 4.10
CA LEU A 25 9.53 11.55 3.48
C LEU A 25 9.35 12.73 2.51
N SER A 26 8.24 12.81 1.78
CA SER A 26 8.02 13.93 0.85
C SER A 26 7.90 15.29 1.57
N PHE A 27 7.50 15.34 2.84
CA PHE A 27 7.46 16.60 3.59
C PHE A 27 8.84 17.20 3.89
N ILE A 28 9.87 16.35 3.96
CA ILE A 28 11.27 16.77 4.20
C ILE A 28 12.08 16.85 2.88
N GLY A 29 11.39 16.82 1.73
CA GLY A 29 12.02 16.88 0.41
C GLY A 29 12.77 15.61 0.01
N TYR A 30 12.60 14.51 0.74
CA TYR A 30 13.18 13.22 0.41
C TYR A 30 12.16 12.34 -0.30
N ASN A 31 12.61 11.58 -1.30
CA ASN A 31 11.77 10.63 -2.02
C ASN A 31 12.38 9.23 -1.95
N LEU A 32 11.54 8.22 -1.75
CA LEU A 32 11.97 6.84 -1.92
C LEU A 32 12.43 6.67 -3.37
N ARG A 33 13.59 6.04 -3.61
CA ARG A 33 14.13 5.82 -4.96
C ARG A 33 13.12 5.15 -5.89
N VAL A 34 12.27 4.26 -5.35
CA VAL A 34 11.20 3.59 -6.10
C VAL A 34 10.03 4.50 -6.48
N LEU A 35 9.89 5.68 -5.85
CA LEU A 35 8.88 6.69 -6.16
C LEU A 35 9.42 7.92 -6.90
N MET A 36 10.74 8.01 -7.13
CA MET A 36 11.33 9.14 -7.88
C MET A 36 10.74 9.29 -9.29
N TRP A 37 10.31 8.19 -9.92
CA TRP A 37 9.66 8.24 -11.23
C TRP A 37 8.29 8.91 -11.17
N VAL A 38 7.62 8.92 -10.01
CA VAL A 38 6.33 9.59 -9.81
C VAL A 38 6.51 11.10 -9.76
N ASP A 39 7.63 11.57 -9.20
CA ASP A 39 7.93 13.01 -9.16
C ASP A 39 8.18 13.59 -10.57
N MET A 40 8.47 12.75 -11.58
CA MET A 40 8.53 13.17 -13.00
C MET A 40 7.18 13.66 -13.54
N TRP A 41 6.07 13.28 -12.89
CA TRP A 41 4.70 13.66 -13.28
C TRP A 41 4.25 14.95 -12.58
N GLY A 42 5.11 15.52 -11.73
CA GLY A 42 4.83 16.70 -10.91
C GLY A 42 4.29 16.34 -9.53
N GLU A 43 4.35 17.33 -8.63
CA GLU A 43 4.02 17.18 -7.21
C GLU A 43 2.58 16.67 -6.97
N THR A 44 1.61 17.22 -7.71
CA THR A 44 0.20 16.83 -7.59
C THR A 44 -0.01 15.36 -7.93
N MET A 45 0.57 14.87 -9.03
CA MET A 45 0.49 13.45 -9.41
C MET A 45 1.26 12.57 -8.41
N GLY A 46 2.37 13.07 -7.87
CA GLY A 46 3.09 12.49 -6.73
C GLY A 46 2.18 12.15 -5.55
N TRP A 47 1.39 13.10 -5.11
CA TRP A 47 0.44 12.92 -4.00
C TRP A 47 -0.73 11.98 -4.36
N VAL A 48 -1.24 12.06 -5.60
CA VAL A 48 -2.30 11.16 -6.07
C VAL A 48 -1.86 9.70 -6.05
N VAL A 49 -0.65 9.40 -6.53
CA VAL A 49 -0.12 8.01 -6.52
C VAL A 49 0.16 7.55 -5.09
N ARG A 50 0.80 8.39 -4.25
CA ARG A 50 1.03 8.04 -2.83
C ARG A 50 -0.28 7.73 -2.11
N GLY A 51 -1.30 8.58 -2.28
CA GLY A 51 -2.64 8.36 -1.74
C GLY A 51 -3.33 7.11 -2.32
N GLY A 52 -3.20 6.89 -3.63
CA GLY A 52 -3.75 5.71 -4.31
C GLY A 52 -3.15 4.41 -3.79
N VAL A 53 -1.82 4.34 -3.64
CA VAL A 53 -1.13 3.16 -3.09
C VAL A 53 -1.48 2.93 -1.63
N LEU A 54 -1.61 4.00 -0.83
CA LEU A 54 -2.04 3.91 0.56
C LEU A 54 -3.44 3.28 0.67
N VAL A 55 -4.41 3.81 -0.07
CA VAL A 55 -5.80 3.36 -0.04
C VAL A 55 -5.93 1.94 -0.61
N ALA A 56 -5.30 1.66 -1.75
CA ALA A 56 -5.33 0.34 -2.36
C ALA A 56 -4.63 -0.72 -1.49
N GLY A 57 -3.47 -0.41 -0.91
CA GLY A 57 -2.77 -1.30 0.02
C GLY A 57 -3.59 -1.58 1.28
N GLY A 58 -4.22 -0.55 1.85
CA GLY A 58 -5.13 -0.69 3.00
C GLY A 58 -6.36 -1.54 2.67
N LEU A 59 -6.99 -1.32 1.52
CA LEU A 59 -8.12 -2.12 1.05
C LEU A 59 -7.73 -3.58 0.81
N LEU A 60 -6.59 -3.83 0.16
CA LEU A 60 -6.06 -5.19 -0.04
C LEU A 60 -5.82 -5.89 1.30
N TYR A 61 -5.20 -5.20 2.26
CA TYR A 61 -4.99 -5.75 3.60
C TYR A 61 -6.31 -6.12 4.28
N PHE A 62 -7.28 -5.20 4.33
CA PHE A 62 -8.56 -5.42 5.00
C PHE A 62 -9.40 -6.53 4.37
N VAL A 63 -9.49 -6.57 3.04
CA VAL A 63 -10.31 -7.56 2.34
C VAL A 63 -9.69 -8.95 2.46
N PHE A 64 -8.39 -9.08 2.20
CA PHE A 64 -7.74 -10.40 2.18
C PHE A 64 -7.42 -10.94 3.58
N SER A 65 -7.24 -10.08 4.59
CA SER A 65 -7.13 -10.52 5.99
C SER A 65 -8.43 -11.16 6.47
N LYS A 66 -9.59 -10.52 6.22
CA LYS A 66 -10.91 -11.09 6.53
C LYS A 66 -11.16 -12.42 5.80
N LEU A 67 -10.76 -12.51 4.54
CA LEU A 67 -10.89 -13.75 3.76
C LEU A 67 -10.00 -14.89 4.27
N SER A 68 -8.84 -14.56 4.86
CA SER A 68 -7.94 -15.55 5.45
C SER A 68 -8.41 -16.05 6.82
N ASP A 69 -9.10 -15.16 7.56
CA ASP A 69 -9.50 -15.35 8.95
C ASP A 69 -10.91 -15.93 9.09
N SER A 70 -11.69 -16.01 8.01
CA SER A 70 -12.99 -16.71 8.03
C SER A 70 -12.79 -18.13 8.57
N PRO A 71 -13.34 -18.44 9.76
CA PRO A 71 -13.47 -19.80 10.22
C PRO A 71 -14.45 -20.47 9.25
N GLU A 72 -14.07 -21.66 8.81
CA GLU A 72 -14.96 -22.56 8.11
C GLU A 72 -16.08 -22.91 9.09
N GLU A 73 -17.24 -22.25 8.98
CA GLU A 73 -18.49 -22.91 9.36
C GLU A 73 -18.78 -23.96 8.27
N ALA A 74 -18.25 -25.16 8.48
CA ALA A 74 -18.79 -26.44 8.02
C ALA A 74 -18.05 -27.60 8.73
#